data_AF-A0A2Z6UEZ7-F1
#
_entry.id   AF-A0A2Z6UEZ7-F1
#
_cell.length_a   1.000
_cell.length_b   1.000
_cell.length_c   1.000
_cell.angle_alpha   90.00
_cell.angle_beta   90.00
_cell.angle_gamma   90.00
#
_symmetry.space_group_name_H-M   'P 1'
#
loop_
_entity.id
_entity.type
_entity.pdbx_description
1 polymer ?
#
loop_
_entity_poly.entity_id
_entity_poly.type
_entity_poly.pdbx_seq_one_letter_code
_entity_poly.pdbx_strand_id
1 'polypeptide(L)'
;MAVITQYVVKHKGVDKLVTTDKKEADKYDKMLEVADNLNAYICGKGVDLSEELAEELTILLSKNKESVLKIFKGAEAGEMLAQEKADIVDIKQA
;
A
#
# COMPACT_ATOMS: atom_id res chain seq x y z
N MET A 1 -14.58 -29.57 19.23
CA MET A 1 -13.34 -28.77 19.29
C MET A 1 -13.12 -28.19 17.90
N ALA A 2 -12.98 -26.86 17.76
CA ALA A 2 -12.77 -26.20 16.48
C ALA A 2 -11.31 -25.75 16.38
N VAL A 3 -10.65 -26.06 15.26
CA VAL A 3 -9.30 -25.58 14.92
C VAL A 3 -9.47 -24.53 13.82
N ILE A 4 -8.84 -23.37 13.99
CA ILE A 4 -8.90 -22.25 13.04
C ILE A 4 -7.46 -21.90 12.64
N THR A 5 -7.20 -21.84 11.34
CA THR A 5 -5.93 -21.39 10.79
C THR A 5 -6.03 -19.92 10.44
N GLN A 6 -5.10 -19.11 10.93
CA GLN A 6 -5.01 -17.68 10.65
C GLN A 6 -3.61 -17.34 10.13
N TYR A 7 -3.56 -16.40 9.19
CA TYR A 7 -2.35 -15.80 8.65
C TYR A 7 -2.25 -14.39 9.22
N VAL A 8 -1.14 -14.11 9.89
CA VAL A 8 -0.84 -12.80 10.49
C VAL A 8 0.29 -12.16 9.71
N VAL A 9 0.01 -11.04 9.06
CA VAL A 9 1.03 -10.24 8.36
C VAL A 9 1.53 -9.16 9.31
N LYS A 10 2.84 -9.17 9.56
CA LYS A 10 3.52 -8.22 10.44
C LYS A 10 4.41 -7.29 9.63
N HIS A 11 4.37 -6.01 9.95
CA HIS A 11 5.27 -5.01 9.39
C HIS A 11 6.01 -4.29 10.51
N LYS A 12 7.34 -4.28 10.47
CA LYS A 12 8.20 -3.72 11.53
C LYS A 12 7.83 -4.20 12.95
N GLY A 13 7.38 -5.45 13.08
CA GLY A 13 6.97 -6.05 14.36
C GLY A 13 5.53 -5.74 14.82
N VAL A 14 4.77 -4.93 14.08
CA VAL A 14 3.36 -4.63 14.35
C VAL A 14 2.45 -5.48 13.45
N ASP A 15 1.43 -6.09 14.02
CA ASP A 15 0.43 -6.88 13.29
C ASP A 15 -0.44 -5.93 12.46
N LYS A 16 -0.32 -5.99 11.11
CA LYS A 16 -1.03 -5.11 10.18
C LYS A 16 -2.28 -5.76 9.58
N LEU A 17 -2.27 -7.09 9.40
CA LEU A 17 -3.41 -7.83 8.88
C LEU A 17 -3.49 -9.22 9.54
N VAL A 18 -4.69 -9.61 9.96
CA VAL A 18 -5.01 -10.99 10.37
C VAL A 18 -6.14 -11.47 9.48
N THR A 19 -5.89 -12.51 8.69
CA THR A 19 -6.88 -13.09 7.78
C THR A 19 -6.85 -14.62 7.86
N THR A 20 -7.93 -15.28 7.47
CA THR A 20 -7.97 -16.74 7.32
C THR A 20 -7.65 -17.17 5.88
N ASP A 21 -7.54 -16.21 4.94
CA ASP A 21 -7.19 -16.45 3.54
C ASP A 21 -5.69 -16.22 3.28
N LYS A 22 -5.00 -17.28 2.87
CA LYS A 22 -3.59 -17.23 2.51
C LYS A 22 -3.29 -16.24 1.39
N LYS A 23 -4.17 -16.14 0.38
CA LYS A 23 -3.94 -15.28 -0.80
C LYS A 23 -3.98 -13.80 -0.43
N GLU A 24 -4.88 -13.41 0.46
CA GLU A 24 -4.91 -12.04 0.98
C GLU A 24 -3.65 -11.73 1.76
N ALA A 25 -3.20 -12.65 2.62
CA ALA A 25 -1.97 -12.48 3.38
C ALA A 25 -0.76 -12.30 2.45
N ASP A 26 -0.60 -13.17 1.44
CA ASP A 26 0.49 -13.10 0.47
C ASP A 26 0.45 -11.78 -0.34
N LYS A 27 -0.75 -11.30 -0.71
CA LYS A 27 -0.91 -10.02 -1.42
C LYS A 27 -0.52 -8.84 -0.55
N TYR A 28 -0.94 -8.84 0.71
CA TYR A 28 -0.65 -7.77 1.66
C TYR A 28 0.84 -7.73 2.03
N ASP A 29 1.45 -8.90 2.26
CA ASP A 29 2.89 -9.04 2.49
C ASP A 29 3.71 -8.44 1.33
N LYS A 30 3.36 -8.81 0.09
CA LYS A 30 4.00 -8.27 -1.11
C LYS A 30 3.80 -6.75 -1.26
N MET A 31 2.67 -6.22 -0.82
CA MET A 31 2.40 -4.78 -0.82
C MET A 31 3.33 -4.06 0.18
N LEU A 32 3.49 -4.61 1.39
CA LEU A 32 4.39 -4.06 2.40
C LEU A 32 5.85 -4.10 1.96
N GLU A 33 6.28 -5.18 1.30
CA GLU A 33 7.64 -5.28 0.73
C GLU A 33 7.90 -4.17 -0.31
N VAL A 34 6.91 -3.84 -1.14
CA VAL A 34 7.01 -2.73 -2.09
C VAL A 34 7.07 -1.39 -1.37
N ALA A 35 6.27 -1.19 -0.31
CA ALA A 35 6.32 0.02 0.50
C ALA A 35 7.70 0.21 1.15
N ASP A 36 8.28 -0.83 1.74
CA ASP A 36 9.62 -0.78 2.34
C ASP A 36 10.70 -0.40 1.32
N ASN A 37 10.67 -1.02 0.14
CA ASN A 37 11.62 -0.71 -0.93
C ASN A 37 11.48 0.74 -1.42
N LEU A 38 10.26 1.26 -1.54
CA LEU A 38 10.01 2.66 -1.89
C LEU A 38 10.50 3.60 -0.79
N ASN A 39 10.28 3.25 0.48
CA ASN A 39 10.74 4.04 1.62
C ASN A 39 12.27 4.15 1.63
N ALA A 40 12.96 3.02 1.51
CA ALA A 40 14.41 2.97 1.43
C ALA A 40 14.95 3.79 0.24
N TYR A 41 14.27 3.75 -0.91
CA TYR A 41 14.64 4.55 -2.07
C TYR A 41 14.47 6.06 -1.83
N ILE A 42 13.33 6.48 -1.28
CA ILE A 42 13.03 7.89 -1.01
C ILE A 42 13.98 8.47 0.05
N CYS A 43 14.19 7.76 1.17
CA CYS A 43 15.16 8.15 2.19
C CYS A 43 16.59 8.18 1.62
N GLY A 44 16.96 7.19 0.79
CA GLY A 44 18.27 7.14 0.12
C GLY A 44 18.51 8.27 -0.89
N LYS A 45 17.45 8.94 -1.36
CA LYS A 45 17.54 10.14 -2.21
C LYS A 45 17.68 11.44 -1.41
N GLY A 46 17.73 11.38 -0.08
CA GLY A 46 17.89 12.54 0.78
C GLY A 46 16.60 13.35 0.99
N VAL A 47 15.44 12.73 0.74
CA VAL A 47 14.15 13.33 1.10
C VAL A 47 13.96 13.17 2.60
N ASP A 48 13.96 14.28 3.33
CA ASP A 48 13.71 14.31 4.77
C ASP A 48 12.20 14.27 5.01
N LEU A 49 11.70 13.08 5.34
CA LEU A 49 10.32 12.83 5.73
C LEU A 49 10.34 12.22 7.13
N SER A 50 9.36 12.54 7.97
CA SER A 50 9.16 11.81 9.22
C SER A 50 8.89 10.33 8.91
N GLU A 51 9.34 9.43 9.77
CA GLU A 51 9.20 7.98 9.54
C GLU A 51 7.73 7.56 9.34
N GLU A 52 6.82 8.18 10.08
CA GLU A 52 5.37 7.97 9.96
C GLU A 52 4.83 8.41 8.59
N LEU A 53 5.26 9.59 8.10
CA LEU A 53 4.83 10.12 6.82
C LEU A 53 5.42 9.33 5.64
N ALA A 54 6.67 8.88 5.79
CA ALA A 54 7.33 8.07 4.78
C ALA A 54 6.69 6.68 4.68
N GLU A 55 6.32 6.06 5.81
CA GLU A 55 5.55 4.81 5.86
C GLU A 55 4.15 4.99 5.24
N GLU A 56 3.42 6.06 5.60
CA GLU A 56 2.10 6.34 5.02
C GLU A 56 2.18 6.55 3.49
N LEU A 57 3.12 7.37 3.03
CA LEU A 57 3.34 7.65 1.61
C LEU A 57 3.64 6.38 0.82
N THR A 58 4.55 5.56 1.34
CA THR A 58 5.03 4.36 0.63
C THR A 58 3.98 3.25 0.63
N ILE A 59 3.18 3.13 1.69
CA ILE A 59 1.99 2.26 1.70
C ILE A 59 0.97 2.75 0.67
N LEU A 60 0.70 4.05 0.59
CA LEU A 60 -0.24 4.61 -0.40
C LEU A 60 0.23 4.34 -1.83
N LEU A 61 1.52 4.58 -2.11
CA LEU A 61 2.12 4.28 -3.42
C LEU A 61 2.08 2.78 -3.75
N SER A 62 2.28 1.91 -2.76
CA SER A 62 2.23 0.46 -2.96
C SER A 62 0.82 -0.05 -3.27
N LYS A 63 -0.21 0.54 -2.66
CA LYS A 63 -1.63 0.24 -2.94
C LYS A 63 -2.01 0.67 -4.36
N ASN A 64 -1.54 1.83 -4.79
CA ASN A 64 -1.82 2.42 -6.09
C ASN A 64 -0.72 2.12 -7.13
N LYS A 65 -0.01 1.00 -6.97
CA LYS A 65 1.17 0.64 -7.79
C LYS A 65 0.91 0.75 -9.29
N GLU A 66 -0.25 0.32 -9.76
CA GLU A 66 -0.59 0.38 -11.20
C GLU A 66 -0.73 1.81 -11.71
N SER A 67 -1.45 2.66 -10.97
CA SER A 67 -1.61 4.08 -11.26
C SER A 67 -0.28 4.81 -11.23
N VAL A 68 0.53 4.55 -10.20
CA VAL A 68 1.88 5.12 -10.05
C VAL A 68 2.79 4.68 -11.21
N LEU A 69 2.74 3.42 -11.64
CA LEU A 69 3.49 2.93 -12.80
C LEU A 69 3.06 3.59 -14.11
N LYS A 70 1.76 3.85 -14.29
CA LYS A 70 1.26 4.57 -15.46
C LYS A 70 1.74 6.02 -15.45
N ILE A 71 1.75 6.69 -14.30
CA ILE A 71 2.32 8.05 -14.14
C ILE A 71 3.81 8.04 -14.50
N PHE A 72 4.58 7.05 -14.01
CA PHE A 72 5.99 6.91 -14.39
C PHE A 72 6.22 6.64 -15.89
N LYS A 73 5.22 6.12 -16.60
CA LYS A 73 5.24 5.92 -18.06
C LYS A 73 4.78 7.16 -18.84
N GLY A 74 4.43 8.26 -18.17
CA GLY A 74 4.01 9.52 -18.79
C GLY A 74 2.49 9.74 -18.84
N ALA A 75 1.69 8.93 -18.14
CA ALA A 75 0.27 9.23 -17.96
C ALA A 75 0.07 10.44 -17.04
N GLU A 76 -0.99 11.21 -17.25
CA GLU A 76 -1.27 12.36 -16.40
C GLU A 76 -1.84 11.92 -15.05
N ALA A 77 -1.39 12.55 -13.97
CA ALA A 77 -1.92 12.29 -12.63
C ALA A 77 -3.44 12.55 -12.57
N GLY A 78 -3.94 13.53 -13.33
CA GLY A 78 -5.38 13.80 -13.43
C GLY A 78 -6.19 12.63 -13.99
N GLU A 79 -5.66 11.91 -14.98
CA GLU A 79 -6.30 10.72 -15.56
C GLU A 79 -6.31 9.54 -14.60
N MET A 80 -5.22 9.33 -13.86
CA MET A 80 -5.15 8.27 -12.84
C MET A 80 -6.09 8.56 -11.68
N LEU A 81 -6.14 9.81 -11.20
CA LEU A 81 -7.08 10.21 -10.15
C LEU A 81 -8.53 10.13 -10.62
N ALA A 82 -8.81 10.36 -11.91
CA ALA A 82 -10.14 10.16 -12.49
C ALA A 82 -10.51 8.68 -12.61
N GLN A 83 -9.56 7.80 -12.95
CA GLN A 83 -9.76 6.34 -12.96
C GLN A 83 -9.92 5.78 -11.54
N GLU A 84 -9.12 6.23 -10.58
CA GLU A 84 -9.21 5.81 -9.18
C GLU A 84 -10.47 6.34 -8.50
N LYS A 85 -10.98 7.52 -8.88
CA LYS A 85 -12.30 8.02 -8.45
C LYS A 85 -13.46 7.11 -8.88
N ALA A 86 -13.28 6.24 -9.89
CA ALA A 86 -14.29 5.24 -10.25
C ALA A 86 -14.25 3.99 -9.33
N ASP A 87 -13.14 3.78 -8.60
CA ASP A 87 -12.94 2.65 -7.67
C ASP A 87 -13.01 3.06 -6.19
N ILE A 88 -13.13 4.35 -5.87
CA ILE A 88 -13.45 4.82 -4.53
C ILE A 88 -14.98 4.82 -4.40
N VAL A 89 -15.52 3.77 -3.80
CA VAL A 89 -16.89 3.73 -3.27
C VAL A 89 -17.15 5.04 -2.55
N ASP A 90 -18.22 5.72 -2.94
CA ASP A 90 -18.82 6.87 -2.27
C ASP A 90 -18.72 6.74 -0.75
N ILE A 91 -17.69 7.36 -0.15
CA ILE A 91 -17.81 7.77 1.24
C ILE A 91 -18.66 9.04 1.17
N LYS A 92 -19.97 8.82 1.27
CA LYS A 92 -20.93 9.86 1.63
C LYS A 92 -20.34 10.72 2.75
N GLN A 93 -20.32 12.03 2.52
CA GLN A 93 -20.85 13.08 3.40
C GLN A 93 -20.59 14.41 2.69
N ALA A 94 -21.57 15.31 2.51
CA ALA A 94 -22.61 15.71 3.46
C ALA A 94 -24.05 15.59 2.95
#